data_AF-A0A950M0R6-F1
#
_entry.id   AF-A0A950M0R6-F1
#
_cell.length_a   1.000
_cell.length_b   1.000
_cell.length_c   1.000
_cell.angle_alpha   90.00
_cell.angle_beta   90.00
_cell.angle_gamma   90.00
#
_symmetry.space_group_name_H-M   'P 1'
#
loop_
_entity.id
_entity.type
_entity.pdbx_description
1 polymer ?
#
loop_
_entity_poly.entity_id
_entity_poly.type
_entity_poly.pdbx_seq_one_letter_code
_entity_poly.pdbx_strand_id
1 'polypeptide(L)'
;MTQGGGQFKSRGFGLIEVLLSGALAAILLATALPAWHDMLSRQRLKQLAQEVKDDLMLARSESRRLNSVVRVGFSSNELGTCYVLYRGPQGDC
;
A
#
# COMPACT_ATOMS: atom_id res chain seq x y z
N MET A 1 50.87 1.15 -35.67
CA MET A 1 50.04 0.77 -34.52
C MET A 1 49.50 2.05 -33.89
N THR A 2 48.22 2.33 -34.10
CA THR A 2 47.54 3.57 -33.69
C THR A 2 47.12 3.49 -32.22
N GLN A 3 47.70 4.32 -31.36
CA GLN A 3 47.20 4.56 -30.00
C GLN A 3 46.14 5.67 -30.02
N GLY A 4 44.86 5.27 -29.98
CA GLY A 4 43.74 6.16 -29.70
C GLY A 4 43.50 6.24 -28.20
N GLY A 5 44.27 7.08 -27.51
CA GLY A 5 44.10 7.35 -26.08
C GLY A 5 42.94 8.33 -25.84
N GLY A 6 41.74 7.80 -25.62
CA GLY A 6 40.59 8.58 -25.16
C GLY A 6 40.80 9.05 -23.71
N GLN A 7 41.32 10.26 -23.53
CA GLN A 7 41.43 10.88 -22.21
C GLN A 7 40.02 11.28 -21.71
N PHE A 8 39.49 10.55 -20.73
CA PHE A 8 38.33 11.02 -19.96
C PHE A 8 38.78 12.15 -19.04
N LYS A 9 38.57 13.39 -19.49
CA LYS A 9 38.82 14.58 -18.69
C LYS A 9 37.74 14.70 -17.61
N SER A 10 38.12 14.54 -16.34
CA SER A 10 37.23 14.82 -15.21
C SER A 10 36.82 16.30 -15.25
N ARG A 11 35.55 16.57 -15.59
CA ARG A 11 34.95 17.91 -15.54
C ARG A 11 34.47 18.15 -14.10
N GLY A 12 34.90 19.26 -13.50
CA GLY A 12 34.38 19.71 -12.21
C GLY A 12 32.91 20.14 -12.34
N PHE A 13 32.11 19.89 -11.29
CA PHE A 13 30.69 20.22 -11.24
C PHE A 13 30.51 21.75 -11.16
N GLY A 14 29.79 22.34 -12.13
CA GLY A 14 29.56 23.78 -12.17
C GLY A 14 28.37 24.21 -11.31
N LEU A 15 28.39 25.44 -10.78
CA LEU A 15 27.27 26.01 -10.02
C LEU A 15 25.94 25.95 -10.82
N ILE A 16 26.00 26.24 -12.11
CA ILE A 16 24.84 26.18 -13.01
C ILE A 16 24.29 24.76 -13.16
N GLU A 17 25.14 23.74 -13.08
CA GLU A 17 24.76 22.34 -13.22
C GLU A 17 24.06 21.84 -11.95
N VAL A 18 24.53 22.25 -10.76
CA VAL A 18 23.82 22.02 -9.49
C VAL A 18 22.44 22.65 -9.53
N LEU A 19 22.33 23.90 -9.99
CA LEU A 19 21.07 24.64 -10.02
C LEU A 19 20.06 24.01 -10.98
N LEU A 20 20.49 23.66 -12.20
CA LEU A 20 19.62 23.03 -13.19
C LEU A 20 19.20 21.62 -12.76
N SER A 21 20.15 20.77 -12.37
CA SER A 21 19.82 19.41 -11.92
C SER A 21 18.97 19.42 -10.65
N GLY A 22 19.26 20.32 -9.71
CA GLY A 22 18.45 20.53 -8.51
C GLY A 22 17.04 21.01 -8.81
N ALA A 23 16.88 21.96 -9.73
CA ALA A 23 15.56 22.43 -10.17
C ALA A 23 14.74 21.30 -10.82
N LEU A 24 15.35 20.52 -11.70
CA LEU A 24 14.69 19.37 -12.33
C LEU A 24 14.32 18.29 -11.28
N ALA A 25 15.24 17.97 -10.36
CA ALA A 25 14.98 17.03 -9.28
C ALA A 25 13.82 17.50 -8.39
N ALA A 26 13.75 18.79 -8.07
CA ALA A 26 12.66 19.36 -7.28
C ALA A 26 11.31 19.23 -7.99
N ILE A 27 11.25 19.50 -9.30
CA ILE A 27 10.03 19.35 -10.11
C ILE A 27 9.57 17.88 -10.13
N LEU A 28 10.49 16.94 -10.31
CA LEU A 28 10.18 15.51 -10.29
C LEU A 28 9.67 15.06 -8.92
N LEU A 29 10.33 15.46 -7.84
CA LEU A 29 9.91 15.12 -6.48
C LEU A 29 8.53 15.70 -6.13
N ALA A 30 8.23 16.93 -6.57
CA ALA A 30 6.95 17.58 -6.34
C ALA A 30 5.77 16.77 -6.90
N THR A 31 5.98 16.01 -7.97
CA THR A 31 4.94 15.16 -8.59
C THR A 31 4.98 13.70 -8.13
N ALA A 32 6.17 13.17 -7.84
CA ALA A 32 6.34 11.79 -7.40
C ALA A 32 5.83 11.53 -5.97
N LEU A 33 6.06 12.46 -5.04
CA LEU A 33 5.65 12.32 -3.64
C LEU A 33 4.13 12.16 -3.44
N PRO A 34 3.25 13.01 -4.00
CA PRO A 34 1.81 12.84 -3.83
C PRO A 34 1.30 11.52 -4.44
N ALA A 35 1.82 11.12 -5.61
CA ALA A 35 1.46 9.85 -6.24
C ALA A 35 1.82 8.63 -5.38
N TRP A 36 2.95 8.70 -4.66
CA TRP A 36 3.35 7.65 -3.73
C TRP A 36 2.40 7.54 -2.54
N HIS A 37 1.94 8.68 -2.01
CA HIS A 37 0.98 8.73 -0.90
C HIS A 37 -0.36 8.10 -1.30
N ASP A 38 -0.85 8.41 -2.50
CA ASP A 38 -2.07 7.82 -3.06
C ASP A 38 -1.94 6.32 -3.29
N MET A 39 -0.78 5.83 -3.72
CA MET A 39 -0.54 4.40 -3.87
C MET A 39 -0.60 3.70 -2.51
N LEU A 40 0.00 4.29 -1.47
CA LEU A 40 0.00 3.74 -0.11
C LEU A 40 -1.40 3.68 0.49
N SER A 41 -2.21 4.73 0.32
CA SER A 41 -3.60 4.75 0.83
C SER A 41 -4.44 3.65 0.17
N ARG A 42 -4.30 3.47 -1.14
CA ARG A 42 -4.96 2.39 -1.90
C ARG A 42 -4.49 1.01 -1.46
N GLN A 43 -3.20 0.83 -1.19
CA GLN A 43 -2.67 -0.45 -0.71
C GLN A 43 -3.24 -0.80 0.67
N ARG A 44 -3.35 0.15 1.59
CA ARG A 44 -3.98 -0.07 2.89
C ARG A 44 -5.43 -0.51 2.77
N LEU A 45 -6.21 0.16 1.92
CA LEU A 45 -7.61 -0.22 1.66
C LEU A 45 -7.71 -1.63 1.04
N LYS A 46 -6.83 -1.95 0.09
CA LYS A 46 -6.78 -3.30 -0.50
C LYS A 46 -6.42 -4.36 0.53
N GLN A 47 -5.47 -4.07 1.42
CA GLN A 47 -5.04 -4.99 2.46
C GLN A 47 -6.17 -5.28 3.46
N LEU A 48 -6.88 -4.24 3.94
CA LEU A 48 -8.06 -4.42 4.79
C LEU A 48 -9.17 -5.23 4.10
N ALA A 49 -9.41 -4.99 2.81
CA ALA A 49 -10.40 -5.76 2.06
C ALA A 49 -9.99 -7.24 1.87
N GLN A 50 -8.69 -7.51 1.71
CA GLN A 50 -8.16 -8.87 1.64
C GLN A 50 -8.28 -9.59 2.97
N GLU A 51 -7.95 -8.92 4.07
CA GLU A 51 -8.08 -9.47 5.43
C GLU A 51 -9.53 -9.90 5.72
N VAL A 52 -10.50 -9.02 5.48
CA VAL A 52 -11.93 -9.34 5.66
C VAL A 52 -12.37 -10.50 4.76
N LYS A 53 -11.85 -10.57 3.52
CA LYS A 53 -12.16 -11.67 2.61
C LYS A 53 -11.62 -13.00 3.14
N ASP A 54 -10.40 -13.01 3.65
CA ASP A 54 -9.76 -14.22 4.18
C ASP A 54 -10.51 -14.72 5.42
N ASP A 55 -10.94 -13.80 6.29
CA ASP A 55 -11.79 -14.10 7.44
C ASP A 55 -13.15 -14.67 7.05
N LEU A 56 -13.79 -14.15 6.00
CA LEU A 56 -15.03 -14.72 5.47
C LEU A 56 -14.83 -16.11 4.89
N MET A 57 -13.71 -16.35 4.22
CA MET A 57 -13.37 -17.67 3.70
C MET A 57 -13.11 -18.66 4.83
N LEU A 58 -12.47 -18.22 5.92
CA LEU A 58 -12.28 -18.98 7.15
C LEU A 58 -13.63 -19.28 7.82
N ALA A 59 -14.50 -18.27 8.00
CA ALA A 59 -15.83 -18.47 8.57
C ALA A 59 -16.66 -19.47 7.76
N ARG A 60 -16.54 -19.44 6.43
CA ARG A 60 -17.19 -20.38 5.51
C ARG A 60 -16.62 -21.79 5.60
N SER A 61 -15.30 -21.93 5.72
CA SER A 61 -14.67 -23.25 5.88
C SER A 61 -15.03 -23.86 7.24
N GLU A 62 -15.02 -23.05 8.29
CA GLU A 62 -15.37 -23.47 9.65
C GLU A 62 -16.87 -23.81 9.78
N SER A 63 -17.74 -23.07 9.09
CA SER A 63 -19.17 -23.40 9.03
C SER A 63 -19.42 -24.78 8.43
N ARG A 64 -18.68 -25.12 7.36
CA ARG A 64 -18.76 -26.45 6.73
C ARG A 64 -18.15 -27.53 7.62
N ARG A 65 -16.97 -27.26 8.19
CA ARG A 65 -16.25 -28.20 9.06
C ARG A 65 -17.05 -28.60 10.29
N LEU A 66 -17.78 -27.67 10.88
CA LEU A 66 -18.55 -27.89 12.09
C LEU A 66 -20.04 -28.13 11.85
N ASN A 67 -20.47 -28.13 10.58
CA ASN A 67 -21.87 -28.23 10.19
C ASN A 67 -22.77 -27.25 10.98
N SER A 68 -22.27 -26.04 11.23
CA SER A 68 -22.93 -25.01 12.05
C SER A 68 -22.78 -23.65 11.40
N VAL A 69 -23.77 -22.77 11.56
CA VAL A 69 -23.75 -21.45 10.92
C VAL A 69 -22.81 -20.52 11.71
N VAL A 70 -21.73 -20.07 11.09
CA VAL A 70 -20.91 -18.95 11.57
C VAL A 70 -21.43 -17.66 10.94
N ARG A 71 -21.66 -16.64 11.77
CA ARG A 71 -22.20 -15.33 11.36
C ARG A 71 -21.13 -14.25 11.51
N VAL A 72 -21.25 -13.22 10.69
CA VAL A 72 -20.40 -12.02 10.75
C VAL A 72 -21.29 -10.83 11.10
N GLY A 73 -20.96 -10.13 12.18
CA GLY A 73 -21.63 -8.90 12.58
C GLY A 73 -20.74 -7.70 12.29
N PHE A 74 -21.29 -6.64 11.69
CA PHE A 74 -20.61 -5.37 11.50
C PHE A 74 -21.25 -4.32 12.39
N SER A 75 -20.43 -3.55 13.10
CA SER A 75 -20.86 -2.41 13.90
C SER A 75 -19.99 -1.21 13.57
N SER A 76 -20.61 -0.04 13.39
CA SER A 76 -19.93 1.20 13.05
C SER A 76 -20.23 2.26 14.10
N ASN A 77 -19.19 2.82 14.68
CA ASN A 77 -19.25 3.91 15.65
C ASN A 77 -18.51 5.14 15.09
N GLU A 78 -18.56 6.27 15.79
CA GLU A 78 -17.83 7.49 15.40
C GLU A 78 -16.30 7.28 15.31
N LEU A 79 -15.78 6.27 16.01
CA LEU A 79 -14.36 5.91 16.05
C LEU A 79 -13.93 4.92 14.95
N GLY A 80 -14.88 4.38 14.17
CA GLY A 80 -14.60 3.43 13.09
C GLY A 80 -15.55 2.24 13.05
N THR A 81 -15.28 1.31 12.13
CA THR A 81 -16.06 0.09 11.92
C THR A 81 -15.34 -1.11 12.52
N CYS A 82 -16.04 -1.88 13.34
CA CYS A 82 -15.62 -3.15 13.91
C CYS A 82 -16.44 -4.29 13.30
N TYR A 83 -15.84 -5.47 13.16
CA TYR A 83 -16.56 -6.68 12.81
C TYR A 83 -16.15 -7.84 13.70
N VAL A 84 -17.07 -8.77 13.93
CA VAL A 84 -16.83 -9.95 14.75
C VAL A 84 -17.42 -11.20 14.09
N LEU A 85 -16.70 -12.31 14.23
CA LEU A 85 -17.15 -13.64 13.83
C LEU A 85 -17.68 -14.37 15.06
N TYR A 86 -18.92 -14.84 15.02
CA TYR A 86 -19.53 -15.51 16.16
C TYR A 86 -20.40 -16.69 15.75
N ARG A 87 -20.66 -17.56 16.73
CA ARG A 87 -21.53 -18.73 16.59
C ARG A 87 -22.62 -18.64 17.66
N GLY A 88 -23.83 -18.37 17.23
CA GLY A 88 -24.99 -18.19 18.11
C GLY A 88 -26.19 -17.63 17.34
N PRO A 89 -27.37 -17.48 17.96
CA PRO A 89 -28.54 -16.80 17.41
C PRO A 89 -28.21 -15.39 16.86
N GLN A 90 -29.08 -14.85 16.01
CA GLN A 90 -28.88 -13.48 15.49
C GLN A 90 -28.99 -12.48 16.64
N GLY A 91 -27.94 -11.67 16.85
CA GLY A 91 -27.90 -10.63 17.89
C GLY A 91 -27.27 -11.04 19.22
N ASP A 92 -26.67 -12.22 19.31
CA ASP A 92 -26.04 -12.74 20.54
C ASP A 92 -24.55 -12.30 20.65
N CYS A 93 -24.30 -11.00 20.50
CA CYS A 93 -22.96 -10.37 20.54
C CYS A 93 -22.87 -9.28 21.61
#